data_AF-A0A699TVZ7-F1
#
_entry.id   AF-A0A699TVZ7-F1
#
_cell.length_a   1.000
_cell.length_b   1.000
_cell.length_c   1.000
_cell.angle_alpha   90.00
_cell.angle_beta   90.00
_cell.angle_gamma   90.00
#
_symmetry.space_group_name_H-M   'P 1'
#
loop_
_entity.id
_entity.type
_entity.pdbx_description
1 polymer ?
#
loop_
_entity_poly.entity_id
_entity_poly.type
_entity_poly.pdbx_seq_one_letter_code
_entity_poly.pdbx_strand_id
1 'polypeptide(L)' 'MRQISPDSGCYCDQYEPDWQWAMYGPNYSRLRAIKNKYDADELFWCRKCIGSEDWVHTQDTGSLCRRSTEETWSNYAY' A
#
# COMPACT_ATOMS: atom_id res chain seq x y z
N MET A 1 17.40 -7.93 -6.71
CA MET A 1 17.26 -6.95 -7.81
C MET A 1 17.65 -5.53 -7.40
N ARG A 2 17.17 -4.99 -6.27
CA ARG A 2 17.58 -3.63 -5.83
C ARG A 2 19.09 -3.40 -5.72
N GLN A 3 19.87 -4.42 -5.36
CA GLN A 3 21.35 -4.32 -5.32
C GLN A 3 21.98 -4.08 -6.70
N ILE A 4 21.29 -4.44 -7.79
CA ILE A 4 21.78 -4.34 -9.17
C ILE A 4 21.13 -3.14 -9.87
N SER A 5 19.91 -2.77 -9.48
CA SER A 5 19.18 -1.60 -10.01
C SER A 5 18.27 -1.04 -8.92
N PRO A 6 18.73 -0.06 -8.14
CA PRO A 6 17.98 0.48 -6.99
C PRO A 6 16.76 1.32 -7.42
N ASP A 7 16.83 1.95 -8.59
CA ASP A 7 15.79 2.87 -9.07
C ASP A 7 14.72 2.19 -9.93
N SER A 8 14.91 0.91 -10.29
CA SER A 8 13.92 0.18 -11.08
C SER A 8 12.75 -0.28 -10.23
N GLY A 9 11.56 -0.29 -10.82
CA GLY A 9 10.36 -0.87 -10.23
C GLY A 9 10.32 -2.40 -10.25
N CYS A 10 9.25 -2.95 -9.68
CA CYS A 10 8.92 -4.37 -9.72
C CYS A 10 7.51 -4.56 -10.30
N TYR A 11 7.36 -5.52 -11.19
CA TYR A 11 6.05 -5.87 -11.75
C TYR A 11 5.33 -6.84 -10.81
N CYS A 12 4.37 -6.31 -10.03
CA CYS A 12 3.39 -7.09 -9.25
C CYS A 12 3.99 -8.16 -8.32
N ASP A 13 5.08 -7.86 -7.61
CA ASP A 13 5.55 -8.72 -6.53
C ASP A 13 4.79 -8.42 -5.22
N GLN A 14 3.91 -9.35 -4.85
CA GLN A 14 3.08 -9.29 -3.65
C GLN A 14 3.87 -9.30 -2.33
N TYR A 15 5.16 -9.67 -2.37
CA TYR A 15 6.04 -9.70 -1.21
C TYR A 15 7.00 -8.52 -1.13
N GLU A 16 6.97 -7.60 -2.10
CA GLU A 16 7.84 -6.42 -2.10
C GLU A 16 7.53 -5.52 -0.88
N PRO A 17 8.51 -5.31 0.03
CA PRO A 17 8.32 -4.47 1.21
C PRO A 17 8.00 -3.01 0.84
N ASP A 18 8.70 -2.46 -0.15
CA ASP A 18 8.53 -1.08 -0.63
C ASP A 18 7.82 -1.06 -1.99
N TRP A 19 6.64 -1.67 -1.98
CA TRP A 19 5.77 -1.85 -3.14
C TRP A 19 5.19 -0.54 -3.67
N GLN A 20 4.98 0.46 -2.80
CA GLN A 20 4.42 1.75 -3.19
C GLN A 20 5.33 2.41 -4.22
N TRP A 21 6.63 2.47 -3.91
CA TRP A 21 7.64 2.96 -4.84
C TRP A 21 7.89 1.98 -5.98
N ALA A 22 8.08 0.69 -5.69
CA ALA A 22 8.44 -0.28 -6.72
C ALA A 22 7.37 -0.46 -7.81
N MET A 23 6.08 -0.35 -7.47
CA MET A 23 4.98 -0.57 -8.42
C MET A 23 4.44 0.73 -9.03
N TYR A 24 4.37 1.81 -8.24
CA TYR A 24 3.73 3.07 -8.66
C TYR A 24 4.70 4.25 -8.72
N GLY A 25 5.84 4.15 -8.04
CA GLY A 25 6.90 5.14 -8.01
C GLY A 25 6.39 6.54 -7.65
N PRO A 26 6.82 7.60 -8.35
CA PRO A 26 6.45 8.97 -8.04
C PRO A 26 4.95 9.26 -8.26
N ASN A 27 4.21 8.38 -8.93
CA ASN A 27 2.78 8.58 -9.20
C ASN A 27 1.88 8.17 -8.02
N TYR A 28 2.44 7.52 -6.99
CA TYR A 28 1.65 6.95 -5.91
C TYR A 28 0.72 7.96 -5.23
N SER A 29 1.23 9.15 -4.88
CA SER A 29 0.46 10.20 -4.21
C SER A 29 -0.71 10.72 -5.07
N ARG A 30 -0.47 10.95 -6.36
CA ARG A 30 -1.51 11.34 -7.33
C ARG A 30 -2.58 10.25 -7.47
N LEU A 31 -2.16 9.00 -7.58
CA LEU A 31 -3.07 7.87 -7.71
C LEU A 31 -3.90 7.67 -6.43
N ARG A 32 -3.31 7.90 -5.24
CA ARG A 32 -4.03 7.88 -3.96
C ARG A 32 -5.12 8.95 -3.91
N ALA A 33 -4.83 10.17 -4.35
CA ALA A 33 -5.84 11.23 -4.42
C ALA A 33 -6.99 10.87 -5.37
N ILE A 34 -6.68 10.25 -6.52
CA ILE A 34 -7.70 9.76 -7.46
C ILE A 34 -8.53 8.65 -6.83
N LYS A 35 -7.89 7.65 -6.18
CA LYS A 35 -8.59 6.56 -5.49
C LYS A 35 -9.55 7.10 -4.43
N ASN A 36 -9.11 8.04 -3.60
CA ASN A 36 -9.97 8.67 -2.58
C ASN A 36 -11.14 9.46 -3.19
N LYS A 37 -10.98 10.03 -4.39
CA LYS A 37 -12.06 10.72 -5.10
C LYS A 37 -13.15 9.78 -5.60
N TYR A 38 -12.76 8.61 -6.09
CA TYR A 38 -13.68 7.67 -6.76
C TYR A 38 -14.16 6.52 -5.87
N ASP A 39 -13.43 6.20 -4.81
CA ASP A 39 -13.76 5.14 -3.85
C ASP A 39 -13.38 5.60 -2.44
N ALA A 40 -14.13 6.60 -1.97
CA ALA A 40 -13.94 7.22 -0.65
C ALA A 40 -14.28 6.27 0.51
N ASP A 41 -15.16 5.30 0.27
CA ASP A 41 -15.55 4.26 1.24
C ASP A 41 -14.58 3.06 1.23
N GLU A 42 -13.54 3.11 0.38
CA GLU A 42 -12.48 2.10 0.29
C GLU A 42 -12.99 0.68 -0.01
N LEU A 43 -14.09 0.57 -0.78
CA LEU A 43 -14.74 -0.70 -1.12
C LEU A 43 -13.85 -1.61 -1.97
N PHE A 44 -13.09 -1.03 -2.90
CA PHE A 44 -12.20 -1.77 -3.80
C PHE A 44 -10.83 -1.97 -3.17
N TRP A 45 -10.77 -2.87 -2.19
CA TRP A 45 -9.53 -3.29 -1.56
C TRP A 45 -8.88 -4.45 -2.32
N CYS A 46 -7.56 -4.38 -2.49
CA CYS A 46 -6.74 -5.51 -2.93
C CYS A 46 -5.33 -5.40 -2.36
N ARG A 47 -4.65 -6.54 -2.22
CA ARG A 47 -3.30 -6.61 -1.64
C ARG A 47 -2.31 -5.81 -2.50
N LYS A 48 -1.56 -4.88 -1.87
CA LYS A 48 -0.58 -3.98 -2.52
C LYS A 48 -1.20 -3.05 -3.58
N CYS A 49 -2.51 -2.80 -3.51
CA CYS A 49 -3.15 -1.75 -4.29
C CYS A 49 -3.01 -0.39 -3.60
N ILE A 50 -3.17 0.70 -4.37
CA ILE A 50 -3.16 2.07 -3.84
C ILE A 50 -4.16 2.19 -2.67
N GLY A 51 -3.67 2.58 -1.50
CA GLY A 51 -4.45 2.71 -0.28
C GLY A 51 -4.68 1.44 0.53
N SER A 52 -4.15 0.30 0.10
CA SER A 52 -4.30 -0.96 0.85
C SER A 52 -3.58 -0.95 2.20
N GLU A 53 -2.62 -0.05 2.42
CA GLU A 53 -1.89 0.14 3.68
C GLU A 53 -2.75 0.61 4.85
N ASP A 54 -3.94 1.18 4.58
CA ASP A 54 -4.89 1.60 5.62
C ASP A 54 -5.69 0.43 6.21
N TRP A 55 -5.48 -0.77 5.69
CA TRP A 55 -6.17 -1.98 6.09
C TRP A 55 -5.18 -3.09 6.44
N VAL A 56 -5.58 -3.91 7.40
CA VAL A 56 -4.90 -5.12 7.83
C VAL A 56 -5.75 -6.31 7.40
N HIS A 57 -5.17 -7.17 6.56
CA HIS A 57 -5.80 -8.40 6.13
C HIS A 57 -5.21 -9.58 6.90
N THR A 58 -6.06 -10.25 7.69
CA THR A 58 -5.65 -11.40 8.51
C THR A 58 -6.00 -12.68 7.76
N GLN A 59 -4.98 -13.37 7.23
CA GLN A 59 -5.16 -14.53 6.33
C GLN A 59 -5.76 -15.76 7.00
N ASP A 60 -5.65 -15.87 8.32
CA ASP A 60 -6.17 -16.97 9.13
C ASP A 60 -7.71 -16.94 9.25
N THR A 61 -8.27 -15.75 9.40
CA THR A 61 -9.71 -15.49 9.58
C THR A 61 -10.36 -14.97 8.31
N GLY A 62 -9.57 -14.53 7.32
CA GLY A 62 -10.04 -13.85 6.12
C GLY A 62 -10.61 -12.44 6.39
N SER A 63 -10.38 -11.90 7.59
CA SER A 63 -10.91 -10.60 7.98
C SER A 63 -10.10 -9.46 7.39
N LEU A 64 -10.78 -8.39 6.99
CA LEU A 64 -10.19 -7.14 6.56
C LEU A 64 -10.59 -6.04 7.55
N CYS A 65 -9.62 -5.53 8.31
CA CYS A 65 -9.84 -4.54 9.35
C CYS A 65 -9.14 -3.24 9.01
N ARG A 66 -9.77 -2.09 9.29
CA ARG A 66 -9.12 -0.79 9.12
C ARG A 66 -8.03 -0.63 10.19
N ARG A 67 -6.85 -0.15 9.79
CA ARG A 67 -5.75 0.14 10.71
C ARG A 67 -6.18 1.23 11.69
N SER A 68 -5.88 1.06 12.97
CA SER A 68 -6.20 2.07 13.97
C SER A 68 -5.28 3.29 13.80
N THR A 69 -5.77 4.47 14.19
CA THR A 69 -4.97 5.69 14.20
C THR A 69 -3.79 5.62 15.18
N GLU A 70 -3.80 4.71 16.15
CA GLU A 70 -2.71 4.53 17.12
C GLU A 70 -1.54 3.75 16.51
N GLU A 71 -1.79 2.83 15.58
CA GLU A 71 -0.75 2.07 14.87
C GLU A 71 -0.05 2.88 13.76
N THR A 72 -0.68 3.94 13.27
CA THR A 72 -0.08 4.82 12.26
C THR A 72 1.05 5.67 12.84
N TRP A 73 0.94 6.17 14.08
CA TRP A 73 1.98 7.00 14.71
C TRP A 73 3.31 6.29 14.97
N SER A 74 3.28 4.99 15.30
CA SER A 74 4.51 4.22 15.54
C SER A 74 5.36 4.02 14.28
N ASN A 75 4.80 4.20 13.08
CA ASN A 75 5.49 3.99 11.81
C ASN A 75 5.96 5.29 11.12
N TYR A 76 5.71 6.46 11.72
CA TYR A 76 6.22 7.76 11.27
C TYR A 76 7.31 8.36 12.18
N ALA A 77 7.73 7.62 13.21
CA ALA A 77 8.90 7.98 14.01
C ALA A 77 10.19 7.53 13.30
N TYR A 78 10.60 8.32 12.31
CA TYR A 78 12.00 8.42 11.87
C TYR A 78 12.55 9.78 12.32
#